data_AF-A0A9E7UC77-F1
#
_entry.id   AF-A0A9E7UC77-F1
#
_cell.length_a   1.000
_cell.length_b   1.000
_cell.length_c   1.000
_cell.angle_alpha   90.00
_cell.angle_beta   90.00
_cell.angle_gamma   90.00
#
_symmetry.space_group_name_H-M   'P 1'
#
loop_
_entity.id
_entity.type
_entity.pdbx_description
1 polymer ?
#
loop_
_entity_poly.entity_id
_entity_poly.type
_entity_poly.pdbx_seq_one_letter_code
_entity_poly.pdbx_strand_id
1 'polypeptide(L)'
;MPSRRELAVGLVLSLLLLGVGFSAVEASENRAFAAEEAYLDAQLASAHCLSDYGIGVAPVVAPESSVVGAEVGGILVDVRVPYYVVEETEDGELVGDTYSEATYRVSGAGTDRVRGDTVAPC
;
A
#
# COMPACT_ATOMS: atom_id res chain seq x y z
N MET A 1 42.11 -20.35 -11.38
CA MET A 1 41.65 -19.08 -11.99
C MET A 1 40.35 -19.38 -12.72
N PRO A 2 39.22 -18.79 -12.31
CA PRO A 2 37.94 -19.02 -12.99
C PRO A 2 38.06 -18.56 -14.44
N SER A 3 37.53 -19.35 -15.36
CA SER A 3 37.55 -19.03 -16.78
C SER A 3 36.63 -17.82 -17.07
N ARG A 4 36.89 -17.09 -18.17
CA ARG A 4 36.03 -15.95 -18.58
C ARG A 4 34.54 -16.32 -18.69
N ARG A 5 34.23 -17.59 -18.97
CA ARG A 5 32.86 -18.13 -19.03
C ARG A 5 32.24 -18.28 -17.64
N GLU A 6 32.99 -18.72 -16.64
CA GLU A 6 32.51 -18.83 -15.26
C GLU A 6 32.26 -17.47 -14.61
N LEU A 7 33.12 -16.49 -14.91
CA LEU A 7 32.90 -15.09 -14.51
C LEU A 7 31.64 -14.49 -15.14
N ALA A 8 31.41 -14.74 -16.44
CA ALA A 8 30.23 -14.26 -17.13
C ALA A 8 28.94 -14.92 -16.61
N VAL A 9 28.95 -16.24 -16.38
CA VAL A 9 27.81 -16.97 -15.81
C VAL A 9 27.51 -16.49 -14.39
N GLY A 10 28.52 -16.33 -13.54
CA GLY A 10 28.35 -15.81 -12.19
C GLY A 10 27.78 -14.39 -12.16
N LEU A 11 28.24 -13.51 -13.07
CA LEU A 11 27.72 -12.14 -13.19
C LEU A 11 26.26 -12.13 -13.64
N VAL A 12 25.90 -12.94 -14.64
CA VAL A 12 24.53 -13.07 -15.15
C VAL A 12 23.60 -13.64 -14.08
N LEU A 13 24.03 -14.66 -13.33
CA LEU A 13 23.24 -15.24 -12.24
C LEU A 13 23.00 -14.23 -11.11
N SER A 14 24.02 -13.45 -10.76
CA SER A 14 23.92 -12.39 -9.74
C SER A 14 22.96 -11.27 -10.18
N LEU A 15 23.04 -10.85 -11.44
CA LEU A 15 22.15 -9.83 -12.02
C LEU A 15 20.70 -10.32 -12.08
N LEU A 16 20.47 -11.59 -12.41
CA LEU A 16 19.12 -12.18 -12.41
C LEU A 16 18.53 -12.24 -11.00
N LEU A 17 19.31 -12.65 -9.99
CA LEU A 17 18.83 -12.70 -8.61
C LEU A 17 18.49 -11.31 -8.04
N LEU A 18 19.28 -10.29 -8.39
CA LEU A 18 18.99 -8.91 -7.99
C LEU A 18 17.71 -8.39 -8.67
N GLY A 19 17.57 -8.57 -9.99
CA GLY A 19 16.40 -8.07 -10.73
C GLY A 19 15.06 -8.66 -10.29
N VAL A 20 15.04 -9.95 -9.90
CA VAL A 20 13.83 -10.62 -9.40
C VAL A 20 13.45 -10.13 -8.00
N GLY A 21 14.43 -9.76 -7.16
CA GLY A 21 14.17 -9.23 -5.82
C GLY A 21 13.49 -7.85 -5.85
N PHE A 22 13.98 -6.93 -6.68
CA PHE A 22 13.42 -5.58 -6.78
C PHE A 22 11.98 -5.57 -7.33
N SER A 23 11.72 -6.36 -8.37
CA SER A 23 10.38 -6.47 -8.96
C SER A 23 9.35 -7.08 -8.00
N ALA A 24 9.77 -7.99 -7.13
CA ALA A 24 8.90 -8.57 -6.12
C ALA A 24 8.52 -7.57 -5.01
N VAL A 25 9.43 -6.67 -4.63
CA VAL A 25 9.18 -5.61 -3.64
C VAL A 25 8.14 -4.63 -4.18
N GLU A 26 8.39 -4.06 -5.36
CA GLU A 26 7.49 -3.07 -5.99
C GLU A 26 6.10 -3.67 -6.24
N ALA A 27 6.03 -4.92 -6.70
CA ALA A 27 4.76 -5.63 -6.89
C ALA A 27 4.02 -5.91 -5.56
N SER A 28 4.74 -6.01 -4.45
CA SER A 28 4.11 -6.20 -3.13
C SER A 28 3.60 -4.88 -2.58
N GLU A 29 4.36 -3.81 -2.74
CA GLU A 29 3.96 -2.45 -2.38
C GLU A 29 2.70 -2.01 -3.13
N ASN A 30 2.67 -2.18 -4.45
CA ASN A 30 1.49 -1.84 -5.27
C ASN A 30 0.25 -2.66 -4.86
N ARG A 31 0.41 -3.94 -4.51
CA ARG A 31 -0.70 -4.79 -4.06
C ARG A 31 -1.20 -4.39 -2.67
N ALA A 32 -0.32 -3.98 -1.77
CA ALA A 32 -0.70 -3.48 -0.45
C ALA A 32 -1.44 -2.14 -0.57
N PHE A 33 -0.96 -1.23 -1.43
CA PHE A 33 -1.64 0.03 -1.73
C PHE A 33 -3.07 -0.18 -2.24
N ALA A 34 -3.21 -0.97 -3.30
CA ALA A 34 -4.53 -1.25 -3.88
C ALA A 34 -5.49 -1.89 -2.88
N ALA A 35 -4.98 -2.71 -1.95
CA ALA A 35 -5.79 -3.30 -0.90
C ALA A 35 -6.27 -2.27 0.14
N GLU A 36 -5.41 -1.32 0.54
CA GLU A 36 -5.82 -0.24 1.44
C GLU A 36 -6.75 0.76 0.78
N GLU A 37 -6.54 1.10 -0.50
CA GLU A 37 -7.48 1.93 -1.25
C GLU A 37 -8.86 1.27 -1.32
N ALA A 38 -8.92 -0.04 -1.57
CA ALA A 38 -10.18 -0.79 -1.57
C ALA A 38 -10.84 -0.85 -0.17
N TYR A 39 -10.04 -0.97 0.91
CA TYR A 39 -10.55 -0.89 2.27
C TYR A 39 -11.16 0.48 2.56
N LEU A 40 -10.45 1.55 2.22
CA LEU A 40 -10.94 2.92 2.38
C LEU A 40 -12.20 3.16 1.58
N ASP A 41 -12.23 2.73 0.32
CA ASP A 41 -13.40 2.87 -0.54
C ASP A 41 -14.61 2.16 0.07
N ALA A 42 -14.46 0.93 0.56
CA ALA A 42 -15.54 0.21 1.22
C ALA A 42 -16.09 0.93 2.47
N GLN A 43 -15.20 1.52 3.27
CA GLN A 43 -15.59 2.21 4.51
C GLN A 43 -16.24 3.57 4.23
N LEU A 44 -15.69 4.34 3.29
CA LEU A 44 -16.16 5.70 2.99
C LEU A 44 -17.40 5.69 2.09
N ALA A 45 -17.47 4.80 1.09
CA ALA A 45 -18.64 4.68 0.21
C ALA A 45 -19.92 4.26 0.94
N SER A 46 -19.78 3.56 2.07
CA SER A 46 -20.92 3.13 2.89
C SER A 46 -21.35 4.15 3.93
N ALA A 47 -20.64 5.28 4.06
CA ALA A 47 -20.87 6.30 5.06
C ALA A 47 -21.96 7.29 4.64
N HIS A 48 -23.11 7.21 5.31
CA HIS A 48 -24.24 8.11 5.05
C HIS A 48 -24.02 9.56 5.51
N CYS A 49 -23.04 9.80 6.39
CA CYS A 49 -22.69 11.13 6.87
C CYS A 49 -21.86 11.92 5.84
N LEU A 50 -21.26 11.25 4.87
CA LEU A 50 -20.41 11.88 3.85
C LEU A 50 -21.22 12.24 2.61
N SER A 51 -20.96 13.41 2.06
CA SER A 51 -21.46 13.84 0.75
C SER A 51 -20.48 13.51 -0.38
N ASP A 52 -19.18 13.53 -0.10
CA ASP A 52 -18.11 13.18 -1.04
C ASP A 52 -16.87 12.65 -0.31
N TYR A 53 -15.99 11.96 -1.04
CA TYR A 53 -14.68 11.53 -0.54
C TYR A 53 -13.71 11.27 -1.70
N GLY A 54 -12.41 11.29 -1.41
CA GLY A 54 -11.39 10.89 -2.38
C GLY A 54 -10.20 10.21 -1.72
N ILE A 55 -9.66 9.20 -2.41
CA ILE A 55 -8.58 8.34 -1.92
C ILE A 55 -7.33 8.57 -2.77
N GLY A 56 -6.16 8.56 -2.12
CA GLY A 56 -4.87 8.83 -2.77
C GLY A 56 -4.62 10.32 -3.04
N VAL A 57 -5.53 11.19 -2.59
CA VAL A 57 -5.52 12.62 -2.85
C VAL A 57 -5.72 13.37 -1.54
N ALA A 58 -4.65 13.68 -0.82
CA ALA A 58 -4.69 14.71 0.21
C ALA A 58 -3.53 15.70 -0.02
N PRO A 59 -3.78 17.02 0.05
CA PRO A 59 -2.76 18.03 -0.23
C PRO A 59 -1.61 18.02 0.79
N VAL A 60 -1.83 17.44 1.97
CA VAL A 60 -0.91 17.54 3.11
C VAL A 60 -0.02 16.30 3.27
N VAL A 61 -0.44 15.13 2.78
CA VAL A 61 0.25 13.85 3.03
C VAL A 61 0.41 13.07 1.73
N ALA A 62 1.64 12.69 1.42
CA ALA A 62 1.93 11.84 0.26
C ALA A 62 1.64 10.36 0.57
N PRO A 63 1.19 9.57 -0.42
CA PRO A 63 1.11 8.13 -0.28
C PRO A 63 2.50 7.53 -0.10
N GLU A 64 2.65 6.64 0.88
CA GLU A 64 3.92 5.95 1.16
C GLU A 64 3.71 4.46 1.39
N SER A 65 4.68 3.65 0.97
CA SER A 65 4.76 2.24 1.29
C SER A 65 6.17 1.84 1.63
N SER A 66 6.32 0.84 2.48
CA SER A 66 7.61 0.23 2.74
C SER A 66 7.48 -1.24 3.09
N VAL A 67 8.34 -2.07 2.51
CA VAL A 67 8.53 -3.44 2.99
C VAL A 67 9.22 -3.41 4.36
N VAL A 68 8.52 -3.85 5.40
CA VAL A 68 9.01 -3.86 6.79
C VAL A 68 9.53 -5.22 7.24
N GLY A 69 9.25 -6.27 6.48
CA GLY A 69 9.77 -7.60 6.77
C GLY A 69 9.31 -8.68 5.80
N ALA A 70 9.81 -9.88 6.02
CA ALA A 70 9.37 -11.10 5.35
C ALA A 70 9.19 -12.20 6.39
N GLU A 71 8.11 -12.96 6.28
CA GLU A 71 7.78 -14.04 7.20
C GLU A 71 7.32 -15.29 6.44
N VAL A 72 7.14 -16.39 7.18
CA VAL A 72 6.56 -17.61 6.60
C VAL A 72 5.12 -17.30 6.21
N GLY A 73 4.90 -17.12 4.91
CA GLY A 73 3.59 -16.81 4.36
C GLY A 73 3.52 -15.51 3.55
N GLY A 74 4.55 -14.67 3.53
CA GLY A 74 4.56 -13.48 2.66
C GLY A 74 5.54 -12.38 3.07
N ILE A 75 5.44 -11.26 2.36
CA ILE A 75 6.13 -10.01 2.63
C ILE A 75 5.19 -9.11 3.43
N LEU A 76 5.69 -8.49 4.49
CA LEU A 76 4.97 -7.47 5.25
C LEU A 76 5.26 -6.10 4.67
N VAL A 77 4.20 -5.38 4.34
CA VAL A 77 4.25 -4.05 3.74
C VAL A 77 3.44 -3.09 4.60
N ASP A 78 4.08 -2.04 5.11
CA ASP A 78 3.38 -0.90 5.69
C ASP A 78 2.97 0.06 4.57
N VAL A 79 1.74 0.54 4.62
CA VAL A 79 1.20 1.52 3.68
C VAL A 79 0.56 2.68 4.43
N ARG A 80 0.71 3.87 3.87
CA ARG A 80 0.03 5.09 4.27
C ARG A 80 -0.71 5.65 3.08
N VAL A 81 -2.03 5.70 3.17
CA VAL A 81 -2.89 6.17 2.09
C VAL A 81 -3.62 7.45 2.52
N PRO A 82 -3.32 8.60 1.90
CA PRO A 82 -4.06 9.82 2.15
C PRO A 82 -5.48 9.75 1.61
N TYR A 83 -6.43 10.37 2.28
CA TYR A 83 -7.79 10.54 1.79
C TYR A 83 -8.43 11.82 2.34
N TYR A 84 -9.44 12.32 1.65
CA TYR A 84 -10.32 13.37 2.16
C TYR A 84 -11.75 12.88 2.27
N VAL A 85 -12.51 13.54 3.14
CA VAL A 85 -13.96 13.37 3.28
C VAL A 85 -14.64 14.73 3.27
N VAL A 86 -15.86 14.78 2.76
CA VAL A 86 -16.71 15.98 2.76
C VAL A 86 -18.02 15.65 3.47
N GLU A 87 -18.40 16.50 4.40
CA GLU A 87 -19.68 16.44 5.11
C GLU A 87 -20.50 17.70 4.82
N GLU A 88 -21.77 17.54 4.46
CA GLU A 88 -22.72 18.65 4.29
C GLU A 88 -23.36 18.99 5.64
N THR A 89 -23.21 20.23 6.10
CA THR A 89 -23.80 20.73 7.35
C THR A 89 -24.71 21.92 7.10
N GLU A 90 -25.48 22.33 8.12
CA GLU A 90 -26.33 23.54 8.03
C GLU A 90 -25.52 24.82 7.75
N ASP A 91 -24.23 24.83 8.10
CA ASP A 91 -23.30 25.95 7.92
C ASP A 91 -22.44 25.84 6.64
N GLY A 92 -22.63 24.79 5.83
CA GLY A 92 -21.89 24.52 4.58
C GLY A 92 -21.09 23.22 4.60
N GLU A 93 -20.15 23.08 3.67
CA GLU A 93 -19.26 21.91 3.52
C GLU A 93 -18.13 21.93 4.55
N LEU A 94 -17.97 20.82 5.28
CA LEU A 94 -16.78 20.54 6.09
C LEU A 94 -15.88 19.55 5.34
N VAL A 95 -14.65 19.96 5.05
CA VAL A 95 -13.64 19.11 4.40
C VAL A 95 -12.61 18.65 5.42
N GLY A 96 -12.43 17.34 5.53
CA GLY A 96 -11.41 16.72 6.37
C GLY A 96 -10.36 16.00 5.53
N ASP A 97 -9.12 16.47 5.57
CA ASP A 97 -7.96 15.78 5.00
C ASP A 97 -7.26 14.91 6.06
N THR A 98 -7.01 13.64 5.76
CA THR A 98 -6.30 12.73 6.67
C THR A 98 -5.59 11.60 5.91
N TYR A 99 -5.12 10.58 6.61
CA TYR A 99 -4.53 9.37 6.05
C TYR A 99 -4.85 8.14 6.91
N SER A 100 -4.79 6.97 6.30
CA SER A 100 -4.85 5.67 6.99
C SER A 100 -3.51 4.98 6.92
N GLU A 101 -3.05 4.42 8.03
CA GLU A 101 -1.87 3.57 8.12
C GLU A 101 -2.27 2.10 8.36
N ALA A 102 -1.68 1.19 7.59
CA ALA A 102 -1.95 -0.22 7.71
C ALA A 102 -0.74 -1.07 7.34
N THR A 103 -0.71 -2.30 7.85
CA THR A 103 0.23 -3.33 7.40
C THR A 103 -0.53 -4.43 6.70
N TYR A 104 0.00 -4.82 5.55
CA TYR A 104 -0.49 -5.95 4.76
C TYR A 104 0.54 -7.06 4.72
N ARG A 105 0.05 -8.29 4.81
CA ARG A 105 0.81 -9.47 4.40
C ARG A 105 0.48 -9.77 2.95
N VAL A 106 1.49 -9.66 2.10
CA VAL A 106 1.38 -9.92 0.66
C VAL A 106 2.04 -11.24 0.33
N SER A 107 1.26 -12.16 -0.23
CA SER A 107 1.69 -13.52 -0.55
C SER A 107 1.37 -13.89 -2.00
N GLY A 108 1.73 -15.10 -2.41
CA GLY A 108 1.25 -15.66 -3.67
C GLY A 108 -0.24 -16.02 -3.65
N ALA A 109 -0.84 -16.18 -2.45
CA ALA A 109 -2.24 -16.56 -2.29
C ALA A 109 -3.18 -15.34 -2.23
N GLY A 110 -2.68 -14.18 -1.81
CA GLY A 110 -3.49 -12.98 -1.62
C GLY A 110 -2.78 -11.89 -0.83
N THR A 111 -3.55 -10.87 -0.46
CA THR A 111 -3.13 -9.71 0.31
C THR A 111 -4.07 -9.56 1.51
N ASP A 112 -3.54 -9.70 2.72
CA ASP A 112 -4.33 -9.69 3.97
C ASP A 112 -3.94 -8.48 4.83
N ARG A 113 -4.93 -7.72 5.30
CA ARG A 113 -4.72 -6.62 6.26
C ARG A 113 -4.45 -7.21 7.65
N VAL A 114 -3.21 -7.12 8.14
CA VAL A 114 -2.82 -7.75 9.42
C VAL A 114 -2.96 -6.79 10.62
N ARG A 115 -2.79 -5.49 10.40
CA ARG A 115 -3.05 -4.42 11.37
C ARG A 115 -3.29 -3.11 10.61
N GLY A 116 -3.84 -2.11 11.29
CA GLY A 116 -3.97 -0.78 10.76
C GLY A 116 -5.05 0.01 11.47
N ASP A 117 -5.23 1.24 11.04
CA ASP A 117 -6.23 2.14 11.58
C ASP A 117 -7.64 1.60 11.33
N THR A 118 -8.57 2.00 12.19
CA THR A 118 -10.00 1.79 11.95
C THR A 118 -10.55 3.06 11.33
N VAL A 119 -11.05 2.97 10.11
CA VAL A 119 -11.68 4.09 9.42
C VAL A 119 -13.19 4.03 9.65
N ALA A 120 -13.67 4.92 10.50
CA ALA A 120 -15.06 5.11 10.87
C ALA A 120 -15.40 6.59 10.62
N PRO A 121 -15.91 6.94 9.42
CA PRO A 121 -16.22 8.33 9.05
C PRO A 121 -17.43 8.89 9.80
N CYS A 122 -18.25 8.00 10.36
CA CYS A 122 -19.25 8.27 11.39
C CYS A 122 -19.01 7.24 12.53
#